data_AF-A0AB38DTI5-F1
#
_entry.id   AF-A0AB38DTI5-F1
#
_cell.length_a   1.000
_cell.length_b   1.000
_cell.length_c   1.000
_cell.angle_alpha   90.00
_cell.angle_beta   90.00
_cell.angle_gamma   90.00
#
_symmetry.space_group_name_H-M   'P 1'
#
loop_
_entity.id
_entity.type
_entity.pdbx_description
1 polymer ?
#
loop_
_entity_poly.entity_id
_entity_poly.type
_entity_poly.pdbx_seq_one_letter_code
_entity_poly.pdbx_strand_id
1 'polypeptide(L)'
;MKKTKFFALYAAAALLATANVYAAKEIKVASNNTSYTQDNVQKLASTAVSMGVKEPVNLNLSGGNLTISGSSSTKCVFKVGDGDTPKIQGVNCK
;
A
#
# COMPACT_ATOMS: atom_id res chain seq x y z
N MET A 1 63.82 -2.49 23.41
CA MET A 1 62.93 -3.31 22.56
C MET A 1 61.80 -3.86 23.43
N LYS A 2 60.66 -3.17 23.50
CA LYS A 2 59.38 -3.45 22.81
C LYS A 2 58.86 -4.89 23.03
N LYS A 3 57.82 -5.03 23.86
CA LYS A 3 56.95 -6.20 23.90
C LYS A 3 55.48 -5.78 23.77
N THR A 4 55.14 -5.60 22.50
CA THR A 4 53.96 -6.00 21.74
C THR A 4 52.61 -6.13 22.47
N LYS A 5 51.68 -5.27 22.03
CA LYS A 5 50.25 -5.25 22.37
C LYS A 5 49.54 -6.44 21.73
N PHE A 6 48.77 -7.19 22.52
CA PHE A 6 47.91 -8.27 22.04
C PHE A 6 46.71 -7.70 21.29
N PHE A 7 46.65 -7.97 19.98
CA PHE A 7 45.48 -7.83 19.14
C PHE A 7 44.53 -9.00 19.41
N ALA A 8 43.29 -8.73 19.81
CA ALA A 8 42.22 -9.70 19.80
C ALA A 8 41.22 -9.30 18.69
N LEU A 9 41.35 -9.96 17.54
CA LEU A 9 40.38 -10.02 16.46
C LEU A 9 39.13 -10.74 16.98
N TYR A 10 38.03 -10.01 17.13
CA TYR A 10 36.70 -10.62 17.19
C TYR A 10 36.07 -10.55 15.79
N ALA A 11 36.17 -11.67 15.08
CA ALA A 11 35.34 -11.96 13.93
C ALA A 11 33.97 -12.40 14.44
N ALA A 12 32.94 -11.58 14.22
CA ALA A 12 31.54 -12.01 14.31
C ALA A 12 30.99 -12.06 12.89
N ALA A 13 30.79 -13.30 12.43
CA ALA A 13 30.19 -13.62 11.15
C ALA A 13 28.65 -13.45 11.18
N ALA A 14 28.11 -13.47 9.97
CA ALA A 14 26.75 -13.87 9.61
C ALA A 14 25.68 -12.77 9.50
N LEU A 15 25.45 -12.41 8.23
CA LEU A 15 24.15 -12.52 7.55
C LEU A 15 22.96 -11.84 8.25
N LEU A 16 22.69 -10.61 7.85
CA LEU A 16 21.31 -10.17 7.69
C LEU A 16 21.16 -9.62 6.27
N ALA A 17 21.02 -10.55 5.33
CA ALA A 17 20.16 -10.26 4.18
C ALA A 17 18.77 -10.02 4.75
N THR A 18 18.46 -8.78 5.11
CA THR A 18 17.07 -8.35 5.23
C THR A 18 16.52 -8.34 3.82
N ALA A 19 16.14 -9.53 3.35
CA ALA A 19 15.07 -9.64 2.40
C ALA A 19 13.91 -8.87 3.04
N ASN A 20 13.74 -7.62 2.63
CA ASN A 20 12.46 -6.95 2.69
C ASN A 20 11.56 -7.82 1.80
N VAL A 21 11.06 -8.91 2.37
CA VAL A 21 9.90 -9.60 1.87
C VAL A 21 8.83 -8.53 1.98
N TYR A 22 8.66 -7.78 0.89
CA TYR A 22 7.52 -6.91 0.68
C TYR A 22 6.30 -7.82 0.59
N ALA A 23 5.90 -8.39 1.72
CA ALA A 23 4.50 -8.72 1.94
C ALA A 23 3.80 -7.37 1.77
N ALA A 24 3.09 -7.19 0.65
CA ALA A 24 2.34 -5.99 0.38
C ALA A 24 1.45 -5.73 1.59
N LYS A 25 1.85 -4.76 2.41
CA LYS A 25 1.14 -4.42 3.64
C LYS A 25 -0.30 -4.16 3.25
N GLU A 26 -1.22 -4.90 3.85
CA GLU A 26 -2.64 -4.73 3.61
C GLU A 26 -3.03 -3.28 3.92
N ILE A 27 -3.69 -2.61 2.97
CA ILE A 27 -4.10 -1.22 3.13
C ILE A 27 -5.24 -1.20 4.14
N LYS A 28 -5.11 -0.34 5.16
CA LYS A 28 -6.17 -0.19 6.17
C LYS A 28 -7.38 0.49 5.55
N VAL A 29 -8.50 -0.24 5.48
CA VAL A 29 -9.78 0.28 5.02
C VAL A 29 -10.66 0.58 6.23
N ALA A 30 -11.04 1.84 6.41
CA ALA A 30 -11.94 2.25 7.49
C ALA A 30 -13.42 2.05 7.12
N SER A 31 -13.77 2.21 5.84
CA SER A 31 -15.13 1.99 5.34
C SER A 31 -15.12 1.57 3.88
N ASN A 32 -16.01 0.64 3.52
CA ASN A 32 -16.21 0.16 2.15
C ASN A 32 -17.72 -0.05 1.91
N ASN A 33 -18.30 0.68 0.96
CA ASN A 33 -19.70 0.47 0.54
C ASN A 33 -19.83 -0.25 -0.81
N THR A 34 -18.72 -0.78 -1.35
CA THR A 34 -18.72 -1.45 -2.65
C THR A 34 -19.12 -2.92 -2.52
N SER A 35 -19.66 -3.51 -3.58
CA SER A 35 -19.90 -4.96 -3.67
C SER A 35 -18.63 -5.74 -4.08
N TYR A 36 -17.48 -5.08 -4.19
CA TYR A 36 -16.25 -5.69 -4.66
C TYR A 36 -15.66 -6.64 -3.62
N THR A 37 -15.02 -7.71 -4.11
CA THR A 37 -14.25 -8.64 -3.28
C THR A 37 -13.11 -7.91 -2.57
N GLN A 38 -12.68 -8.45 -1.42
CA GLN A 38 -11.58 -7.89 -0.64
C GLN A 38 -10.30 -7.72 -1.47
N ASP A 39 -9.97 -8.69 -2.32
CA ASP A 39 -8.83 -8.61 -3.25
C ASP A 39 -8.91 -7.39 -4.18
N ASN A 40 -10.09 -7.13 -4.75
CA ASN A 40 -10.29 -5.99 -5.64
C ASN A 40 -10.24 -4.67 -4.86
N VAL A 41 -10.84 -4.63 -3.67
CA VAL A 41 -10.76 -3.48 -2.76
C VAL A 41 -9.31 -3.16 -2.40
N GLN A 42 -8.49 -4.16 -2.06
CA GLN A 42 -7.08 -3.96 -1.72
C GLN A 42 -6.26 -3.45 -2.91
N LYS A 43 -6.48 -3.97 -4.12
CA LYS A 43 -5.81 -3.48 -5.35
C LYS A 43 -6.18 -2.03 -5.67
N LEU A 44 -7.45 -1.68 -5.51
CA LEU A 44 -7.94 -0.32 -5.75
C LEU A 44 -7.39 0.66 -4.69
N ALA A 45 -7.44 0.24 -3.42
CA ALA A 45 -6.92 0.99 -2.29
C ALA A 45 -5.39 1.20 -2.40
N SER A 46 -4.62 0.17 -2.76
CA SER A 46 -3.17 0.29 -2.94
C SER A 46 -2.82 1.25 -4.06
N THR A 47 -3.56 1.20 -5.18
CA THR A 47 -3.39 2.14 -6.28
C THR A 47 -3.65 3.58 -5.81
N ALA A 48 -4.74 3.84 -5.09
CA ALA A 48 -5.04 5.17 -4.56
C ALA A 48 -3.96 5.66 -3.57
N VAL A 49 -3.45 4.77 -2.72
CA VAL A 49 -2.38 5.10 -1.77
C VAL A 49 -1.07 5.44 -2.50
N SER A 50 -0.71 4.67 -3.54
CA SER A 50 0.43 4.97 -4.41
C SER A 50 0.28 6.33 -5.13
N MET A 51 -0.94 6.83 -5.30
CA MET A 51 -1.23 8.14 -5.89
C MET A 51 -1.36 9.27 -4.86
N GLY A 52 -1.13 9.01 -3.56
CA GLY A 52 -1.04 10.03 -2.52
C GLY A 52 -2.21 10.07 -1.52
N VAL A 53 -3.19 9.16 -1.65
CA VAL A 53 -4.22 8.99 -0.61
C VAL A 53 -3.58 8.38 0.64
N LYS A 54 -3.79 8.97 1.82
CA LYS A 54 -3.21 8.43 3.06
C LYS A 54 -4.18 7.49 3.78
N GLU A 55 -3.64 6.39 4.29
CA GLU A 55 -4.38 5.45 5.15
C GLU A 55 -4.91 6.12 6.43
N PRO A 56 -5.99 5.59 7.05
CA PRO A 56 -6.88 4.56 6.50
C PRO A 56 -7.76 5.12 5.38
N VAL A 57 -8.08 4.28 4.40
CA VAL A 57 -8.87 4.69 3.23
C VAL A 57 -10.34 4.32 3.36
N ASN A 58 -11.19 5.09 2.68
CA ASN A 58 -12.62 4.88 2.56
C ASN A 58 -12.97 4.72 1.08
N LEU A 59 -13.74 3.68 0.75
CA LEU A 59 -14.20 3.37 -0.59
C LEU A 59 -15.71 3.63 -0.70
N ASN A 60 -16.09 4.53 -1.61
CA ASN A 60 -17.46 4.88 -1.89
C ASN A 60 -17.79 4.72 -3.39
N LEU A 61 -18.58 3.73 -3.77
CA LEU A 61 -19.08 3.53 -5.13
C LEU A 61 -20.44 4.21 -5.31
N SER A 62 -20.54 5.07 -6.33
CA SER A 62 -21.80 5.72 -6.71
C SER A 62 -21.82 5.96 -8.22
N GLY A 63 -22.86 5.47 -8.90
CA GLY A 63 -23.08 5.70 -10.35
C GLY A 63 -21.85 5.35 -11.22
N GLY A 64 -21.22 4.20 -10.98
CA GLY A 64 -20.03 3.75 -11.73
C GLY A 64 -18.73 4.48 -11.40
N ASN A 65 -18.75 5.40 -10.42
CA ASN A 65 -17.57 6.09 -9.92
C ASN A 65 -17.24 5.61 -8.51
N LEU A 66 -16.07 5.00 -8.36
CA LEU A 66 -15.50 4.64 -7.09
C LEU A 66 -14.62 5.78 -6.57
N THR A 67 -15.08 6.45 -5.53
CA THR A 67 -14.28 7.45 -4.81
C THR A 67 -13.50 6.77 -3.69
N ILE A 68 -12.19 6.90 -3.72
CA ILE A 68 -11.28 6.47 -2.67
C ILE A 68 -10.68 7.72 -2.03
N SER A 69 -10.93 7.87 -0.74
CA SER A 69 -10.44 8.99 0.06
C SER A 69 -9.77 8.46 1.32
N GLY A 70 -9.01 9.30 2.01
CA GLY A 70 -8.30 8.88 3.21
C GLY A 70 -8.11 10.06 4.16
N SER A 71 -7.08 9.97 5.00
CA SER A 71 -6.74 11.03 5.95
C SER A 71 -6.06 12.25 5.30
N SER A 72 -5.67 12.18 4.03
CA SER A 72 -5.13 13.30 3.26
C SER A 72 -6.22 14.08 2.51
N SER A 73 -5.85 15.27 2.00
CA SER A 73 -6.70 16.04 1.09
C SER A 73 -6.88 15.38 -0.27
N THR A 74 -5.96 14.49 -0.66
CA THR A 74 -5.97 13.77 -1.93
C THR A 74 -7.10 12.74 -1.96
N LYS A 75 -7.90 12.79 -3.04
CA LYS A 75 -8.98 11.86 -3.30
C LYS A 75 -8.85 11.33 -4.72
N CYS A 76 -8.96 10.02 -4.86
CA CYS A 76 -8.94 9.35 -6.15
C CYS A 76 -10.34 8.92 -6.55
N VAL A 77 -10.73 9.20 -7.80
CA VAL A 77 -11.98 8.73 -8.38
C VAL A 77 -11.63 7.80 -9.53
N PHE A 78 -12.04 6.54 -9.39
CA PHE A 78 -11.90 5.49 -10.38
C PHE A 78 -13.25 5.34 -11.09
N LYS A 79 -13.27 5.51 -12.41
CA LYS A 79 -14.43 5.16 -13.24
C LYS A 79 -14.38 3.65 -13.44
N VAL A 80 -15.31 2.90 -12.86
CA VAL A 80 -15.23 1.42 -12.75
C VAL A 80 -16.29 0.66 -13.55
N GLY A 81 -17.16 1.35 -14.28
CA GLY A 81 -18.24 0.74 -15.06
C GLY A 81 -19.29 0.04 -14.20
N ASP A 82 -20.23 -0.64 -14.84
CA ASP A 82 -21.27 -1.42 -14.16
C ASP A 82 -20.86 -2.88 -13.97
N GLY A 83 -21.13 -3.42 -12.77
CA GLY A 83 -20.91 -4.82 -12.40
C GLY A 83 -20.09 -5.04 -11.13
N ASP A 84 -19.97 -6.31 -10.72
CA ASP A 84 -19.33 -6.72 -9.45
C ASP A 84 -17.80 -6.86 -9.55
N THR A 85 -17.24 -6.68 -10.75
CA THR A 85 -15.80 -6.60 -10.98
C THR A 85 -15.45 -5.19 -11.44
N PRO A 86 -14.53 -4.48 -10.77
CA PRO A 86 -14.16 -3.14 -11.17
C PRO A 86 -13.46 -3.16 -12.53
N LYS A 87 -14.03 -2.48 -13.52
CA LYS A 87 -13.42 -2.25 -14.84
C LYS A 87 -12.95 -0.81 -14.92
N ILE A 88 -11.70 -0.55 -14.55
CA ILE A 88 -11.17 0.80 -14.51
C ILE A 88 -11.09 1.37 -15.94
N GLN A 89 -11.94 2.35 -16.22
CA GLN A 89 -12.01 3.12 -17.46
C GLN A 89 -11.22 4.43 -17.37
N GLY A 90 -10.89 4.86 -16.15
CA GLY A 90 -10.09 6.06 -15.91
C GLY A 90 -9.91 6.33 -14.43
N VAL A 91 -8.83 7.03 -14.10
CA VAL A 91 -8.47 7.41 -12.73
C VAL A 91 -8.18 8.90 -12.68
N ASN A 92 -8.71 9.58 -11.69
CA ASN A 92 -8.45 10.99 -11.43
C ASN A 92 -8.18 11.20 -9.93
N CYS A 93 -6.98 11.63 -9.57
CA CYS A 93 -6.61 11.94 -8.19
C CYS A 93 -6.27 13.42 -8.06
N LYS A 94 -6.86 14.09 -7.07
CA LYS A 94 -6.66 15.51 -6.78
C LYS A 94 -6.70 15.78 -5.28
#